data_AF-A0A924SD18-F1
#
_entry.id   AF-A0A924SD18-F1
#
_cell.length_a   1.000
_cell.length_b   1.000
_cell.length_c   1.000
_cell.angle_alpha   90.00
_cell.angle_beta   90.00
_cell.angle_gamma   90.00
#
_symmetry.space_group_name_H-M   'P 1'
#
loop_
_entity.id
_entity.type
_entity.pdbx_description
1 polymer ?
#
loop_
_entity_poly.entity_id
_entity_poly.type
_entity_poly.pdbx_seq_one_letter_code
_entity_poly.pdbx_strand_id
1 'polypeptide(L)'
;MRCREIQRSDADYPEALRDLHSPPRRIWVRGDLAILGRPCVAIVGTRRATPYAERVTAELARTLARAGACVISGLARGVDAAAHRGALGVEGAT
;
A
#
# COMPACT_ATOMS: atom_id res chain seq x y z
N MET A 1 14.02 7.46 14.01
CA MET A 1 13.06 6.52 13.37
C MET A 1 13.83 5.28 12.95
N ARG A 2 13.38 4.07 13.32
CA ARG A 2 14.09 2.80 13.01
C ARG A 2 13.31 2.01 11.95
N CYS A 3 14.01 1.51 10.94
CA CYS A 3 13.50 0.49 10.03
C CYS A 3 13.98 -0.89 10.51
N ARG A 4 13.21 -1.93 10.25
CA ARG A 4 13.59 -3.33 10.48
C ARG A 4 13.97 -3.98 9.15
N GLU A 5 15.10 -4.69 9.11
CA GLU A 5 15.45 -5.55 7.98
C GLU A 5 14.72 -6.90 8.15
N ILE A 6 14.20 -7.42 7.04
CA ILE A 6 13.56 -8.74 6.96
C ILE A 6 14.18 -9.48 5.77
N GLN A 7 14.68 -10.68 6.01
CA GLN A 7 15.24 -11.56 5.01
C GLN A 7 14.17 -12.50 4.47
N ARG A 8 14.36 -13.00 3.24
CA ARG A 8 13.42 -13.98 2.63
C ARG A 8 13.24 -15.25 3.48
N SER A 9 14.22 -15.64 4.28
CA SER A 9 14.12 -16.78 5.20
C SER A 9 13.22 -16.52 6.41
N ASP A 10 12.93 -15.26 6.73
CA ASP A 10 12.25 -14.91 7.97
C ASP A 10 10.74 -15.16 7.84
N ALA A 11 10.11 -15.50 8.97
CA ALA A 11 8.69 -15.86 9.03
C ALA A 11 7.76 -14.68 8.73
N ASP A 12 8.22 -13.45 8.95
CA ASP A 12 7.49 -12.20 8.71
C ASP A 12 7.71 -11.62 7.31
N TYR A 13 8.45 -12.32 6.43
CA TYR A 13 8.61 -11.92 5.03
C TYR A 13 7.27 -12.09 4.27
N PRO A 14 6.75 -11.04 3.61
CA PRO A 14 5.43 -11.08 2.96
C PRO A 14 5.34 -12.15 1.86
N GLU A 15 4.32 -13.01 1.95
CA GLU A 15 4.13 -14.12 1.01
C GLU A 15 3.96 -13.65 -0.44
N ALA A 16 3.23 -12.57 -0.66
CA ALA A 16 3.04 -11.98 -1.99
C ALA A 16 4.36 -11.58 -2.69
N LEU A 17 5.43 -11.32 -1.93
CA LEU A 17 6.75 -11.05 -2.50
C LEU A 17 7.52 -12.33 -2.85
N ARG A 18 7.14 -13.50 -2.30
CA ARG A 18 7.73 -14.79 -2.66
C ARG A 18 7.25 -15.28 -4.04
N ASP A 19 6.03 -14.92 -4.42
CA ASP A 19 5.40 -15.29 -5.68
C ASP A 19 5.98 -14.55 -6.91
N LEU A 20 6.80 -13.52 -6.68
CA LEU A 20 7.47 -12.80 -7.75
C LEU A 20 8.49 -13.70 -8.47
N HIS A 21 8.65 -13.51 -9.78
CA HIS A 21 9.68 -14.22 -10.57
C HIS A 21 11.09 -14.06 -9.98
N SER A 22 11.39 -12.85 -9.51
CA SER A 22 12.66 -12.50 -8.85
C SER A 22 12.37 -11.89 -7.48
N PRO A 23 12.11 -12.72 -6.45
CA PRO A 23 11.73 -12.24 -5.14
C PRO A 23 12.93 -11.56 -4.46
N PRO A 24 12.75 -10.39 -3.82
CA PRO A 24 13.85 -9.70 -3.16
C PRO A 24 14.45 -10.55 -2.03
N ARG A 25 15.79 -10.58 -1.92
CA ARG A 25 16.46 -11.36 -0.86
C ARG A 25 16.22 -10.80 0.54
N ARG A 26 16.02 -9.48 0.63
CA ARG A 26 15.78 -8.72 1.85
C ARG A 26 14.98 -7.47 1.55
N ILE A 27 14.22 -7.00 2.52
CA ILE A 27 13.46 -5.75 2.49
C ILE A 27 13.66 -4.98 3.79
N TRP A 28 13.47 -3.66 3.76
CA TRP A 28 13.41 -2.83 4.95
C TRP A 28 12.00 -2.33 5.15
N VAL A 29 11.47 -2.54 6.35
CA VAL A 29 10.10 -2.21 6.70
C VAL A 29 10.05 -1.19 7.81
N ARG A 30 9.00 -0.36 7.78
CA ARG A 30 8.69 0.60 8.82
C ARG A 30 7.18 0.69 8.97
N GLY A 31 6.70 0.51 10.19
CA GLY A 31 5.27 0.44 10.49
C GLY A 31 4.86 -0.97 10.88
N ASP A 32 3.56 -1.24 10.78
CA ASP A 32 2.97 -2.52 11.13
C ASP A 32 2.81 -3.41 9.88
N LEU A 33 3.42 -4.59 9.90
CA LEU A 33 3.28 -5.56 8.81
C LEU A 33 2.00 -6.39 8.88
N ALA A 34 1.31 -6.41 10.03
CA ALA A 34 0.07 -7.17 10.17
C ALA A 34 -1.02 -6.70 9.18
N ILE A 35 -0.93 -5.46 8.70
CA ILE A 35 -1.85 -4.92 7.68
C ILE A 35 -1.81 -5.70 6.36
N LEU A 36 -0.70 -6.36 6.04
CA LEU A 36 -0.54 -7.18 4.84
C LEU A 36 -1.26 -8.53 4.93
N GLY A 37 -1.78 -8.90 6.10
CA GLY A 37 -2.64 -10.08 6.28
C GLY A 37 -4.07 -9.91 5.76
N ARG A 38 -4.41 -8.71 5.26
CA ARG A 38 -5.71 -8.36 4.67
C ARG A 38 -5.68 -8.47 3.15
N PRO A 39 -6.82 -8.55 2.46
CA PRO A 39 -6.87 -8.34 1.02
C PRO A 39 -6.21 -7.01 0.65
N CYS A 40 -5.25 -7.06 -0.27
CA CYS A 40 -4.47 -5.88 -0.68
C CYS A 40 -4.85 -5.47 -2.11
N VAL A 41 -5.01 -4.17 -2.34
CA VAL A 41 -5.30 -3.62 -3.67
C VAL A 41 -4.30 -2.52 -3.99
N ALA A 42 -3.56 -2.70 -5.08
CA ALA A 42 -2.65 -1.67 -5.57
C ALA A 42 -3.42 -0.60 -6.37
N ILE A 43 -3.25 0.67 -6.01
CA ILE A 43 -3.78 1.81 -6.79
C ILE A 43 -2.59 2.61 -7.31
N VAL A 44 -2.48 2.69 -8.65
CA VAL A 44 -1.37 3.36 -9.34
C VAL A 44 -1.91 4.34 -10.38
N GLY A 45 -1.15 5.39 -10.70
CA GLY A 45 -1.51 6.29 -11.78
C GLY A 45 -0.56 7.46 -11.97
N THR A 46 -1.03 8.51 -12.64
CA THR A 46 -0.20 9.66 -13.02
C THR A 46 0.28 10.47 -11.80
N ARG A 47 1.52 10.98 -11.90
CA ARG A 47 2.09 11.93 -10.94
C ARG A 47 1.50 13.34 -11.04
N ARG A 48 0.77 13.62 -12.13
CA ARG A 48 0.08 14.89 -12.41
C ARG A 48 -1.42 14.63 -12.54
N ALA A 49 -2.03 14.19 -11.44
CA ALA A 49 -3.45 13.93 -11.40
C ALA A 49 -4.24 15.24 -11.53
N THR A 50 -5.34 15.21 -12.28
CA THR A 50 -6.32 16.30 -12.27
C THR A 50 -7.11 16.28 -10.96
N PRO A 51 -7.74 17.39 -10.55
CA PRO A 51 -8.60 17.39 -9.35
C PRO A 51 -9.70 16.32 -9.39
N TYR A 52 -10.23 16.03 -10.58
CA TYR A 52 -11.19 14.94 -10.78
C TYR A 52 -10.57 13.57 -10.48
N ALA A 53 -9.40 13.28 -11.06
CA ALA A 53 -8.70 12.01 -10.85
C ALA A 53 -8.33 11.82 -9.37
N GLU A 54 -7.86 12.87 -8.69
CA GLU A 54 -7.58 12.82 -7.25
C GLU A 54 -8.83 12.49 -6.43
N ARG A 55 -9.97 13.14 -6.73
CA ARG A 55 -11.24 12.90 -6.04
C ARG A 55 -11.71 11.46 -6.22
N VAL A 56 -11.74 10.97 -7.46
CA VAL A 56 -12.17 9.59 -7.77
C VAL A 56 -11.25 8.56 -7.13
N THR A 57 -9.93 8.79 -7.19
CA THR A 57 -8.94 7.89 -6.56
C THR A 57 -9.15 7.82 -5.05
N ALA A 58 -9.32 8.97 -4.38
CA ALA A 58 -9.54 9.01 -2.94
C ALA A 58 -10.87 8.33 -2.54
N GLU A 59 -11.93 8.50 -3.33
CA GLU A 59 -13.23 7.86 -3.11
C GLU A 59 -13.17 6.34 -3.27
N LEU A 60 -12.47 5.86 -4.31
CA LEU A 60 -12.21 4.44 -4.52
C LEU A 60 -11.42 3.84 -3.35
N ALA A 61 -10.32 4.49 -2.95
CA ALA A 61 -9.50 4.03 -1.84
C ALA A 61 -10.26 4.00 -0.51
N ARG A 62 -11.11 5.01 -0.23
CA ARG A 62 -12.00 5.01 0.94
C ARG A 62 -12.94 3.81 0.95
N THR A 63 -13.56 3.53 -0.20
CA THR A 63 -14.52 2.43 -0.33
C THR A 63 -13.85 1.08 -0.09
N LEU A 64 -12.70 0.85 -0.71
CA LEU A 64 -11.90 -0.38 -0.51
C LEU A 64 -11.45 -0.53 0.94
N ALA A 65 -10.94 0.55 1.54
CA ALA A 65 -10.46 0.53 2.91
C ALA A 65 -11.58 0.27 3.93
N ARG A 66 -12.78 0.86 3.72
CA ARG A 66 -13.98 0.56 4.52
C ARG A 66 -14.43 -0.89 4.40
N ALA A 67 -14.21 -1.50 3.24
CA ALA A 67 -14.46 -2.93 3.04
C ALA A 67 -13.38 -3.84 3.66
N GLY A 68 -12.39 -3.27 4.36
CA GLY A 68 -11.34 -4.00 5.05
C GLY A 68 -10.09 -4.28 4.22
N ALA A 69 -10.00 -3.77 2.98
CA ALA A 69 -8.80 -3.94 2.16
C ALA A 69 -7.67 -2.99 2.60
N CYS A 70 -6.43 -3.43 2.42
CA CYS A 70 -5.25 -2.58 2.50
C CYS A 70 -4.96 -1.96 1.12
N VAL A 71 -4.85 -0.63 1.05
CA VAL A 71 -4.55 0.09 -0.20
C VAL A 71 -3.04 0.24 -0.34
N ILE A 72 -2.43 -0.34 -1.37
CA ILE A 72 -0.99 -0.25 -1.61
C ILE A 72 -0.71 0.78 -2.72
N SER A 73 0.30 1.63 -2.53
CA SER A 73 0.78 2.54 -3.58
C SER A 73 2.24 2.95 -3.38
N GLY A 74 2.79 3.72 -4.33
CA GLY A 74 4.22 4.06 -4.41
C GLY A 74 4.64 5.36 -3.71
N LEU A 75 3.76 5.98 -2.91
CA LEU A 75 3.99 7.28 -2.25
C LEU A 75 4.36 8.44 -3.19
N ALA A 76 4.12 8.32 -4.49
CA ALA A 76 4.34 9.42 -5.42
C ALA A 76 3.29 10.54 -5.25
N ARG A 77 3.55 11.70 -5.86
CA ARG A 77 2.52 12.75 -6.01
C ARG A 77 1.39 12.26 -6.93
N GLY A 78 0.24 12.95 -6.88
CA GLY A 78 -0.91 12.63 -7.73
C GLY A 78 -1.72 11.44 -7.20
N VAL A 79 -1.91 10.42 -8.03
CA VAL A 79 -2.80 9.28 -7.74
C VAL A 79 -2.38 8.54 -6.46
N ASP A 80 -1.10 8.19 -6.30
CA ASP A 80 -0.62 7.46 -5.13
C ASP A 80 -0.93 8.19 -3.81
N ALA A 81 -0.63 9.49 -3.75
CA ALA A 81 -0.93 10.30 -2.58
C ALA A 81 -2.44 10.42 -2.32
N ALA A 82 -3.27 10.49 -3.36
CA ALA A 82 -4.72 10.51 -3.23
C ALA A 82 -5.27 9.16 -2.71
N ALA A 83 -4.69 8.03 -3.14
CA ALA A 83 -5.06 6.71 -2.67
C ALA A 83 -4.78 6.54 -1.17
N HIS A 84 -3.54 6.84 -0.73
CA HIS A 84 -3.18 6.78 0.69
C HIS A 84 -4.04 7.71 1.55
N ARG A 85 -4.27 8.96 1.11
CA ARG A 85 -5.16 9.90 1.82
C ARG A 85 -6.60 9.40 1.90
N GLY A 86 -7.08 8.74 0.84
CA GLY A 86 -8.41 8.13 0.83
C GLY A 86 -8.53 7.05 1.90
N ALA A 87 -7.62 6.08 1.91
CA ALA A 87 -7.62 4.99 2.88
C ALA A 87 -7.47 5.50 4.34
N LEU A 88 -6.50 6.39 4.60
CA LEU A 88 -6.29 6.95 5.94
C LEU A 88 -7.46 7.81 6.43
N GLY A 89 -8.17 8.49 5.52
CA GLY A 89 -9.33 9.32 5.87
C GLY A 89 -10.53 8.54 6.44
N VAL A 90 -10.47 7.21 6.43
CA VAL A 90 -11.44 6.30 7.07
C VAL A 90 -10.77 5.36 8.05
N GLU A 91 -9.57 5.73 8.55
CA GLU A 91 -8.74 4.93 9.47
C GLU A 91 -8.40 3.53 8.91
N GLY A 92 -8.38 3.43 7.59
CA GLY A 92 -8.08 2.21 6.87
C GLY A 92 -6.58 1.92 6.76
N ALA A 93 -6.27 0.69 6.35
CA ALA A 93 -4.89 0.25 6.13
C ALA A 93 -4.35 0.71 4.77
N THR A 94 -3.11 1.19 4.73
CA THR A 94 -2.43 1.61 3.50
C THR A 94 -0.92 1.57 3.62
#